data_AF-B8A0J9-F1
#
_entry.id   AF-B8A0J9-F1
#
_cell.length_a   1.000
_cell.length_b   1.000
_cell.length_c   1.000
_cell.angle_alpha   90.00
_cell.angle_beta   90.00
_cell.angle_gamma   90.00
#
_symmetry.space_group_name_H-M   'P 1'
#
loop_
_entity.id
_entity.type
_entity.pdbx_description
1 polymer ?
#
loop_
_entity_poly.entity_id
_entity_poly.type
_entity_poly.pdbx_seq_one_letter_code
_entity_poly.pdbx_strand_id
1 'polypeptide(L)'
;MSARGVRPGVLHHKENNPADAQPGKRQRTAAGAGRQPLAAAPPPQEEPMVFSGREDVDALLNEKMKGKNKMDYKGKSEQMMEYIKKLRACTKWLLEREDANLVEIERITGQLDATHKQHSEIVAVLKNTIEETKSICEELQKQCASLQEALKTVEAEKMDALRSLGDEREARMGVESLRNGLLEDLNRAKLEEKRLNDQIKMLQDTNKRLQEYNTSLQQYNCNLQADATKNAETIVKLQKEKNTMVETMNGLKDHANSVKMQLDIARSLQNEATKQKTDLLKEVESIRMELQRAREDRDTKSAQVDSLLVDIGTYKEMTGKSVIELDSAMAKTSALEETCSSQRKMIETLEIKLAAANEKLKRSNMTASETMTEYENMKKMLESVQSRLEEAEQTILEGENLRKKLHNTILELKGNISTCPKCPRWL
;
A
#
# COMPACT_ATOMS: atom_id res chain seq x y z
N MET A 1 -38.23 -41.51 42.90
CA MET A 1 -38.56 -40.91 44.22
C MET A 1 -40.00 -41.29 44.55
N SER A 2 -40.22 -41.64 45.82
CA SER A 2 -41.44 -42.04 46.54
C SER A 2 -42.76 -41.40 46.04
N ALA A 3 -43.97 -41.96 46.22
CA ALA A 3 -44.48 -42.72 47.35
C ALA A 3 -45.88 -43.34 47.07
N ARG A 4 -46.24 -44.36 47.88
CA ARG A 4 -47.59 -44.71 48.43
C ARG A 4 -48.70 -45.06 47.44
N GLY A 5 -49.18 -46.31 47.38
CA GLY A 5 -50.02 -46.99 48.39
C GLY A 5 -51.40 -47.22 47.72
N VAL A 6 -52.18 -48.28 47.87
CA VAL A 6 -52.39 -49.30 48.91
C VAL A 6 -53.10 -50.51 48.25
N ARG A 7 -52.81 -51.73 48.73
CA ARG A 7 -53.50 -53.00 48.40
C ARG A 7 -54.90 -53.09 49.00
N PRO A 8 -55.73 -54.01 48.51
CA PRO A 8 -56.28 -55.07 49.39
C PRO A 8 -55.99 -56.45 48.78
N GLY A 9 -55.69 -57.54 49.49
CA GLY A 9 -56.13 -57.93 50.83
C GLY A 9 -56.98 -59.20 50.71
N VAL A 10 -56.31 -60.35 50.62
CA VAL A 10 -56.90 -61.70 50.63
C VAL A 10 -57.13 -62.12 52.09
N LEU A 11 -58.24 -62.78 52.44
CA LEU A 11 -58.29 -63.99 53.29
C LEU A 11 -59.72 -64.48 53.62
N HIS A 12 -59.80 -65.82 53.70
CA HIS A 12 -60.86 -66.70 54.16
C HIS A 12 -61.23 -66.57 55.65
N HIS A 13 -62.48 -66.87 56.01
CA HIS A 13 -62.96 -67.83 57.04
C HIS A 13 -64.51 -67.73 57.13
N LYS A 14 -65.33 -68.80 57.15
CA LYS A 14 -65.45 -70.03 57.97
C LYS A 14 -66.52 -69.86 59.07
N GLU A 15 -67.51 -70.77 59.03
CA GLU A 15 -68.39 -71.28 60.10
C GLU A 15 -69.37 -70.34 60.84
N ASN A 16 -70.66 -70.73 60.89
CA ASN A 16 -71.26 -71.31 62.11
C ASN A 16 -72.73 -71.74 61.91
N ASN A 17 -73.00 -73.02 62.22
CA ASN A 17 -74.29 -73.49 62.75
C ASN A 17 -74.47 -72.95 64.18
N PRO A 18 -75.69 -72.98 64.75
CA PRO A 18 -75.97 -74.03 65.73
C PRO A 18 -77.38 -74.63 65.67
N ALA A 19 -77.49 -75.75 66.36
CA ALA A 19 -78.66 -76.59 66.61
C ALA A 19 -79.44 -76.19 67.88
N ASP A 20 -80.55 -76.92 68.09
CA ASP A 20 -81.28 -77.21 69.34
C ASP A 20 -82.11 -76.11 70.05
N ALA A 21 -83.39 -76.40 70.29
CA ALA A 21 -83.85 -76.96 71.57
C ALA A 21 -85.39 -76.92 71.75
N GLN A 22 -85.97 -78.09 72.07
CA GLN A 22 -87.21 -78.28 72.86
C GLN A 22 -87.04 -77.72 74.29
N PRO A 23 -88.10 -77.36 75.06
CA PRO A 23 -88.96 -78.30 75.81
C PRO A 23 -90.44 -77.81 75.90
N GLY A 24 -91.48 -78.48 76.44
CA GLY A 24 -91.65 -79.62 77.33
C GLY A 24 -92.58 -79.26 78.51
N LYS A 25 -93.56 -80.14 78.80
CA LYS A 25 -94.36 -80.30 80.05
C LYS A 25 -95.56 -79.37 80.26
N ARG A 26 -96.64 -79.70 80.99
CA ARG A 26 -97.31 -80.89 81.59
C ARG A 26 -98.47 -80.27 82.39
N GLN A 27 -99.66 -80.88 82.46
CA GLN A 27 -100.25 -81.23 83.77
C GLN A 27 -101.42 -82.21 83.66
N ARG A 28 -101.25 -83.33 84.36
CA ARG A 28 -102.28 -84.25 84.87
C ARG A 28 -102.71 -83.75 86.24
N THR A 29 -103.94 -84.08 86.64
CA THR A 29 -104.40 -84.61 87.95
C THR A 29 -105.93 -84.56 87.96
N ALA A 30 -106.73 -85.43 88.59
CA ALA A 30 -106.48 -86.56 89.49
C ALA A 30 -107.75 -87.43 89.53
N ALA A 31 -107.56 -88.65 90.05
CA ALA A 31 -108.57 -89.68 90.28
C ALA A 31 -109.13 -89.63 91.72
N GLY A 32 -110.20 -90.39 91.94
CA GLY A 32 -110.61 -90.94 93.24
C GLY A 32 -112.12 -90.81 93.49
N ALA A 33 -112.86 -91.69 94.17
CA ALA A 33 -112.74 -93.07 94.65
C ALA A 33 -113.96 -93.28 95.58
N GLY A 34 -114.46 -94.51 95.76
CA GLY A 34 -115.40 -94.88 96.84
C GLY A 34 -116.71 -95.49 96.33
N ARG A 35 -116.87 -96.81 96.13
CA ARG A 35 -117.01 -97.96 97.06
C ARG A 35 -118.32 -98.01 97.88
N GLN A 36 -119.19 -98.94 97.44
CA GLN A 36 -120.22 -99.81 98.08
C GLN A 36 -120.51 -99.69 99.58
N PRO A 37 -121.76 -100.04 100.02
CA PRO A 37 -122.05 -101.39 100.56
C PRO A 37 -123.44 -101.95 100.08
N LEU A 38 -123.64 -103.25 99.80
CA LEU A 38 -123.85 -104.44 100.67
C LEU A 38 -125.24 -104.55 101.36
N ALA A 39 -125.80 -105.78 101.27
CA ALA A 39 -126.85 -106.42 102.11
C ALA A 39 -128.30 -105.94 101.90
N ALA A 40 -129.38 -106.71 102.07
CA ALA A 40 -129.70 -108.13 102.23
C ALA A 40 -131.25 -108.19 102.25
N ALA A 41 -131.89 -109.24 101.71
CA ALA A 41 -133.32 -109.54 101.95
C ALA A 41 -133.46 -110.12 103.38
N PRO A 42 -134.54 -109.88 104.19
CA PRO A 42 -135.95 -110.36 104.01
C PRO A 42 -136.99 -109.42 104.73
N PRO A 43 -138.20 -109.82 105.21
CA PRO A 43 -139.24 -110.79 104.80
C PRO A 43 -140.61 -110.09 104.50
N PRO A 44 -141.67 -110.85 104.09
CA PRO A 44 -142.89 -110.31 103.50
C PRO A 44 -143.92 -109.89 104.54
N GLN A 45 -144.65 -108.81 104.25
CA GLN A 45 -146.04 -108.63 104.70
C GLN A 45 -146.73 -107.57 103.82
N GLU A 46 -147.75 -108.06 103.11
CA GLU A 46 -148.64 -107.40 102.14
C GLU A 46 -147.96 -106.86 100.87
N GLU A 47 -147.82 -107.72 99.85
CA GLU A 47 -147.43 -107.33 98.49
C GLU A 47 -148.29 -106.15 98.00
N PRO A 48 -147.72 -104.94 97.86
CA PRO A 48 -148.36 -103.87 97.14
C PRO A 48 -148.31 -104.27 95.67
N MET A 49 -149.44 -104.26 94.98
CA MET A 49 -149.49 -104.57 93.55
C MET A 49 -148.55 -103.62 92.78
N VAL A 50 -147.45 -104.16 92.23
CA VAL A 50 -146.45 -103.43 91.45
C VAL A 50 -146.81 -103.49 89.97
N PHE A 51 -146.84 -102.34 89.30
CA PHE A 51 -146.99 -102.24 87.85
C PHE A 51 -145.59 -102.12 87.22
N SER A 52 -145.32 -102.87 86.17
CA SER A 52 -144.01 -102.96 85.49
C SER A 52 -144.04 -102.28 84.11
N GLY A 53 -145.23 -102.15 83.53
CA GLY A 53 -145.38 -101.69 82.16
C GLY A 53 -146.82 -101.37 81.81
N ARG A 54 -147.00 -100.98 80.55
CA ARG A 54 -148.32 -100.67 79.99
C ARG A 54 -149.24 -101.90 80.04
N GLU A 55 -148.65 -103.08 79.87
CA GLU A 55 -149.31 -104.37 79.83
C GLU A 55 -150.03 -104.69 81.16
N ASP A 56 -149.44 -104.31 82.30
CA ASP A 56 -150.04 -104.54 83.64
C ASP A 56 -151.24 -103.62 83.91
N VAL A 57 -151.18 -102.38 83.40
CA VAL A 57 -152.28 -101.42 83.45
C VAL A 57 -153.46 -101.92 82.61
N ASP A 58 -153.19 -102.38 81.39
CA ASP A 58 -154.20 -102.95 80.50
C ASP A 58 -154.81 -104.23 81.10
N ALA A 59 -154.03 -105.08 81.77
CA ALA A 59 -154.53 -106.26 82.46
C ALA A 59 -155.48 -105.92 83.62
N LEU A 60 -155.13 -104.91 84.44
CA LEU A 60 -156.01 -104.43 85.51
C LEU A 60 -157.34 -103.89 84.96
N LEU A 61 -157.30 -103.07 83.91
CA LEU A 61 -158.51 -102.49 83.31
C LEU A 61 -159.49 -103.56 82.79
N ASN A 62 -158.98 -104.75 82.43
CA ASN A 62 -159.77 -105.86 81.91
C ASN A 62 -160.29 -106.86 82.99
N GLU A 63 -160.00 -106.62 84.28
CA GLU A 63 -160.42 -107.51 85.38
C GLU A 63 -161.95 -107.47 85.62
N LYS A 64 -162.63 -108.63 85.54
CA LYS A 64 -164.09 -108.75 85.72
C LYS A 64 -164.47 -109.24 87.12
N MET A 65 -165.41 -108.57 87.79
CA MET A 65 -165.98 -108.95 89.09
C MET A 65 -166.73 -110.30 89.03
N LYS A 66 -166.43 -111.24 89.94
CA LYS A 66 -167.04 -112.58 90.00
C LYS A 66 -167.90 -112.73 91.25
N GLY A 67 -169.24 -112.68 91.11
CA GLY A 67 -170.17 -112.97 92.22
C GLY A 67 -170.96 -114.26 91.96
N LYS A 68 -170.96 -115.20 92.92
CA LYS A 68 -171.65 -116.49 92.78
C LYS A 68 -173.19 -116.39 92.81
N ASN A 69 -173.77 -115.26 93.24
CA ASN A 69 -175.22 -115.05 93.20
C ASN A 69 -175.64 -113.57 93.23
N LYS A 70 -176.86 -113.26 92.77
CA LYS A 70 -177.38 -111.89 92.59
C LYS A 70 -177.42 -111.05 93.89
N MET A 71 -177.53 -111.71 95.04
CA MET A 71 -177.66 -111.09 96.37
C MET A 71 -176.36 -111.05 97.21
N ASP A 72 -175.21 -111.45 96.66
CA ASP A 72 -173.92 -111.43 97.36
C ASP A 72 -173.27 -110.03 97.29
N TYR A 73 -173.87 -109.09 98.01
CA TYR A 73 -173.41 -107.70 98.08
C TYR A 73 -172.07 -107.59 98.83
N LYS A 74 -171.80 -108.49 99.78
CA LYS A 74 -170.57 -108.45 100.60
C LYS A 74 -169.34 -108.86 99.77
N GLY A 75 -169.40 -110.00 99.06
CA GLY A 75 -168.29 -110.45 98.21
C GLY A 75 -168.02 -109.53 97.02
N LYS A 76 -169.07 -108.96 96.41
CA LYS A 76 -168.93 -107.93 95.38
C LYS A 76 -168.32 -106.64 95.93
N SER A 77 -168.68 -106.23 97.15
CA SER A 77 -168.10 -105.06 97.81
C SER A 77 -166.62 -105.25 98.14
N GLU A 78 -166.22 -106.44 98.58
CA GLU A 78 -164.80 -106.78 98.85
C GLU A 78 -163.98 -106.82 97.55
N GLN A 79 -164.50 -107.42 96.47
CA GLN A 79 -163.83 -107.38 95.15
C GLN A 79 -163.75 -105.96 94.60
N MET A 80 -164.80 -105.15 94.78
CA MET A 80 -164.79 -103.72 94.41
C MET A 80 -163.74 -102.94 95.21
N MET A 81 -163.64 -103.20 96.52
CA MET A 81 -162.64 -102.56 97.37
C MET A 81 -161.22 -102.92 96.92
N GLU A 82 -160.98 -104.20 96.61
CA GLU A 82 -159.68 -104.66 96.13
C GLU A 82 -159.34 -104.09 94.74
N TYR A 83 -160.30 -104.08 93.81
CA TYR A 83 -160.14 -103.43 92.51
C TYR A 83 -159.85 -101.92 92.63
N ILE A 84 -160.53 -101.22 93.55
CA ILE A 84 -160.26 -99.81 93.86
C ILE A 84 -158.84 -99.63 94.41
N LYS A 85 -158.35 -100.54 95.27
CA LYS A 85 -156.95 -100.48 95.74
C LYS A 85 -155.96 -100.65 94.59
N LYS A 86 -156.20 -101.62 93.70
CA LYS A 86 -155.37 -101.85 92.50
C LYS A 86 -155.39 -100.64 91.57
N LEU A 87 -156.56 -100.04 91.34
CA LEU A 87 -156.70 -98.80 90.55
C LEU A 87 -155.95 -97.65 91.19
N ARG A 88 -156.04 -97.45 92.51
CA ARG A 88 -155.26 -96.42 93.23
C ARG A 88 -153.76 -96.64 93.11
N ALA A 89 -153.31 -97.89 93.22
CA ALA A 89 -151.90 -98.25 93.02
C ALA A 89 -151.44 -97.98 91.57
N CYS A 90 -152.28 -98.31 90.57
CA CYS A 90 -152.05 -98.00 89.17
C CYS A 90 -151.96 -96.49 88.92
N THR A 91 -152.88 -95.69 89.49
CA THR A 91 -152.85 -94.24 89.39
C THR A 91 -151.56 -93.68 90.01
N LYS A 92 -151.18 -94.15 91.19
CA LYS A 92 -149.95 -93.72 91.85
C LYS A 92 -148.71 -94.05 91.01
N TRP A 93 -148.64 -95.26 90.45
CA TRP A 93 -147.54 -95.66 89.57
C TRP A 93 -147.48 -94.83 88.29
N LEU A 94 -148.63 -94.53 87.67
CA LEU A 94 -148.68 -93.66 86.49
C LEU A 94 -148.20 -92.25 86.80
N LEU A 95 -148.60 -91.67 87.94
CA LEU A 95 -148.12 -90.36 88.39
C LEU A 95 -146.61 -90.36 88.65
N GLU A 96 -146.08 -91.35 89.38
CA GLU A 96 -144.63 -91.47 89.61
C GLU A 96 -143.84 -91.65 88.30
N ARG A 97 -144.41 -92.38 87.33
CA ARG A 97 -143.80 -92.53 86.00
C ARG A 97 -143.88 -91.26 85.17
N GLU A 98 -144.96 -90.48 85.29
CA GLU A 98 -145.09 -89.16 84.69
C GLU A 98 -144.06 -88.19 85.27
N ASP A 99 -143.91 -88.13 86.60
CA ASP A 99 -142.88 -87.33 87.28
C ASP A 99 -141.47 -87.71 86.80
N ALA A 100 -141.17 -89.02 86.69
CA ALA A 100 -139.90 -89.50 86.16
C ALA A 100 -139.67 -89.09 84.69
N ASN A 101 -140.72 -89.14 83.85
CA ASN A 101 -140.66 -88.67 82.47
C ASN A 101 -140.46 -87.15 82.40
N LEU A 102 -141.09 -86.37 83.27
CA LEU A 102 -140.92 -84.91 83.33
C LEU A 102 -139.47 -84.56 83.69
N VAL A 103 -138.89 -85.23 84.69
CA VAL A 103 -137.47 -85.07 85.05
C VAL A 103 -136.55 -85.46 83.88
N GLU A 104 -136.87 -86.54 83.17
CA GLU A 104 -136.09 -86.96 82.00
C GLU A 104 -136.21 -85.98 80.82
N ILE A 105 -137.40 -85.43 80.58
CA ILE A 105 -137.63 -84.38 79.59
C ILE A 105 -136.82 -83.13 79.97
N GLU A 106 -136.87 -82.68 81.21
CA GLU A 106 -136.07 -81.55 81.69
C GLU A 106 -134.56 -81.80 81.53
N ARG A 107 -134.10 -83.02 81.85
CA ARG A 107 -132.70 -83.44 81.68
C ARG A 107 -132.27 -83.39 80.21
N ILE A 108 -133.09 -83.93 79.30
CA ILE A 108 -132.81 -83.94 77.85
C ILE A 108 -132.84 -82.51 77.30
N THR A 109 -133.83 -81.71 77.69
CA THR A 109 -133.92 -80.29 77.29
C THR A 109 -132.70 -79.51 77.76
N GLY A 110 -132.28 -79.68 79.02
CA GLY A 110 -131.08 -79.04 79.54
C GLY A 110 -129.79 -79.46 78.80
N GLN A 111 -129.67 -80.73 78.41
CA GLN A 111 -128.57 -81.20 77.56
C GLN A 111 -128.64 -80.62 76.14
N LEU A 112 -129.83 -80.51 75.57
CA LEU A 112 -130.04 -79.91 74.26
C LEU A 112 -129.67 -78.42 74.27
N ASP A 113 -130.09 -77.67 75.30
CA ASP A 113 -129.76 -76.26 75.45
C ASP A 113 -128.25 -76.05 75.67
N ALA A 114 -127.60 -76.89 76.47
CA ALA A 114 -126.16 -76.84 76.68
C ALA A 114 -125.37 -77.11 75.38
N THR A 115 -125.77 -78.13 74.62
CA THR A 115 -125.12 -78.45 73.33
C THR A 115 -125.40 -77.38 72.28
N HIS A 116 -126.62 -76.84 72.21
CA HIS A 116 -126.95 -75.72 71.34
C HIS A 116 -126.10 -74.49 71.68
N LYS A 117 -125.93 -74.17 72.97
CA LYS A 117 -125.07 -73.08 73.43
C LYS A 117 -123.61 -73.31 73.01
N GLN A 118 -123.06 -74.50 73.25
CA GLN A 118 -121.70 -74.85 72.81
C GLN A 118 -121.53 -74.73 71.30
N HIS A 119 -122.49 -75.22 70.50
CA HIS A 119 -122.45 -75.06 69.05
C HIS A 119 -122.49 -73.59 68.64
N SER A 120 -123.34 -72.78 69.29
CA SER A 120 -123.40 -71.34 69.00
C SER A 120 -122.08 -70.62 69.31
N GLU A 121 -121.40 -70.99 70.40
CA GLU A 121 -120.09 -70.47 70.78
C GLU A 121 -119.00 -70.89 69.76
N ILE A 122 -118.96 -72.16 69.36
CA ILE A 122 -118.02 -72.66 68.34
C ILE A 122 -118.25 -71.95 67.01
N VAL A 123 -119.50 -71.79 66.58
CA VAL A 123 -119.84 -71.09 65.33
C VAL A 123 -119.40 -69.63 65.41
N ALA A 124 -119.57 -68.96 66.55
CA ALA A 124 -119.09 -67.59 66.73
C ALA A 124 -117.56 -67.49 66.64
N VAL A 125 -116.83 -68.38 67.30
CA VAL A 125 -115.36 -68.45 67.21
C VAL A 125 -114.91 -68.71 65.78
N LEU A 126 -115.49 -69.69 65.09
CA LEU A 126 -115.14 -70.00 63.71
C LEU A 126 -115.41 -68.81 62.78
N LYS A 127 -116.54 -68.13 62.94
CA LYS A 127 -116.84 -66.90 62.19
C LYS A 127 -115.79 -65.81 62.42
N ASN A 128 -115.42 -65.56 63.68
CA ASN A 128 -114.39 -64.57 64.00
C ASN A 128 -113.04 -64.95 63.38
N THR A 129 -112.61 -66.22 63.48
CA THR A 129 -111.36 -66.68 62.86
C THR A 129 -111.38 -66.61 61.33
N ILE A 130 -112.52 -66.87 60.69
CA ILE A 130 -112.70 -66.70 59.24
C ILE A 130 -112.54 -65.22 58.86
N GLU A 131 -113.11 -64.31 59.66
CA GLU A 131 -113.00 -62.88 59.38
C GLU A 131 -111.58 -62.34 59.60
N GLU A 132 -110.91 -62.77 60.67
CA GLU A 132 -109.50 -62.44 60.92
C GLU A 132 -108.58 -62.96 59.80
N THR A 133 -108.75 -64.22 59.39
CA THR A 133 -107.94 -64.80 58.31
C THR A 133 -108.22 -64.14 56.96
N LYS A 134 -109.46 -63.74 56.66
CA LYS A 134 -109.77 -62.91 55.48
C LYS A 134 -109.07 -61.56 55.54
N SER A 135 -109.15 -60.86 56.67
CA SER A 135 -108.48 -59.57 56.85
C SER A 135 -106.96 -59.69 56.66
N ILE A 136 -106.34 -60.76 57.17
CA ILE A 136 -104.91 -61.03 56.97
C ILE A 136 -104.60 -61.31 55.49
N CYS A 137 -105.41 -62.13 54.82
CA CYS A 137 -105.24 -62.42 53.40
C CYS A 137 -105.33 -61.15 52.53
N GLU A 138 -106.30 -60.27 52.81
CA GLU A 138 -106.44 -58.99 52.11
C GLU A 138 -105.23 -58.07 52.33
N GLU A 139 -104.72 -58.00 53.56
CA GLU A 139 -103.54 -57.21 53.89
C GLU A 139 -102.28 -57.76 53.20
N LEU A 140 -102.07 -59.07 53.21
CA LEU A 140 -100.97 -59.72 52.48
C LEU A 140 -101.09 -59.50 50.97
N GLN A 141 -102.31 -59.53 50.41
CA GLN A 141 -102.53 -59.24 49.00
C GLN A 141 -102.17 -57.79 48.65
N LYS A 142 -102.54 -56.82 49.50
CA LYS A 142 -102.14 -55.41 49.35
C LYS A 142 -100.62 -55.25 49.43
N GLN A 143 -99.96 -55.91 50.38
CA GLN A 143 -98.51 -55.88 50.51
C GLN A 143 -97.81 -56.50 49.29
N CYS A 144 -98.31 -57.63 48.78
CA CYS A 144 -97.79 -58.24 47.55
C CYS A 144 -97.92 -57.30 46.34
N ALA A 145 -99.07 -56.62 46.18
CA ALA A 145 -99.26 -55.64 45.11
C ALA A 145 -98.32 -54.44 45.25
N SER A 146 -98.18 -53.89 46.45
CA SER A 146 -97.25 -52.79 46.76
C SER A 146 -95.79 -53.17 46.46
N LEU A 147 -95.35 -54.36 46.86
CA LEU A 147 -93.99 -54.86 46.58
C LEU A 147 -93.78 -55.08 45.08
N GLN A 148 -94.79 -55.56 44.36
CA GLN A 148 -94.71 -55.75 42.91
C GLN A 148 -94.60 -54.42 42.17
N GLU A 149 -95.31 -53.38 42.61
CA GLU A 149 -95.16 -52.02 42.08
C GLU A 149 -93.78 -51.44 42.41
N ALA A 150 -93.33 -51.56 43.65
CA ALA A 150 -92.00 -51.11 44.06
C ALA A 150 -90.88 -51.79 43.25
N LEU A 151 -91.00 -53.10 43.01
CA LEU A 151 -90.05 -53.84 42.17
C LEU A 151 -90.01 -53.28 40.75
N LYS A 152 -91.16 -53.05 40.12
CA LYS A 152 -91.23 -52.47 38.77
C LYS A 152 -90.60 -51.09 38.70
N THR A 153 -90.81 -50.26 39.72
CA THR A 153 -90.19 -48.93 39.81
C THR A 153 -88.67 -49.04 39.90
N VAL A 154 -88.14 -49.89 40.79
CA VAL A 154 -86.69 -50.11 40.93
C VAL A 154 -86.07 -50.70 39.65
N GLU A 155 -86.77 -51.61 38.97
CA GLU A 155 -86.31 -52.15 37.68
C GLU A 155 -86.25 -51.07 36.59
N ALA A 156 -87.24 -50.19 36.53
CA ALA A 156 -87.23 -49.05 35.61
C ALA A 156 -86.09 -48.07 35.91
N GLU A 157 -85.93 -47.66 37.19
CA GLU A 157 -84.85 -46.79 37.63
C GLU A 157 -83.46 -47.38 37.33
N LYS A 158 -83.29 -48.70 37.53
CA LYS A 158 -82.05 -49.40 37.17
C LYS A 158 -81.78 -49.31 35.67
N MET A 159 -82.79 -49.51 34.83
CA MET A 159 -82.62 -49.43 33.38
C MET A 159 -82.26 -48.02 32.92
N ASP A 160 -82.85 -46.99 33.53
CA ASP A 160 -82.51 -45.59 33.24
C ASP A 160 -81.09 -45.24 33.72
N ALA A 161 -80.68 -45.71 34.90
CA ALA A 161 -79.32 -45.54 35.40
C ALA A 161 -78.28 -46.21 34.49
N LEU A 162 -78.57 -47.40 33.97
CA LEU A 162 -77.70 -48.09 33.01
C LEU A 162 -77.60 -47.35 31.68
N ARG A 163 -78.70 -46.77 31.19
CA ARG A 163 -78.69 -45.93 29.98
C ARG A 163 -77.83 -44.69 30.18
N SER A 164 -78.03 -43.96 31.28
CA SER A 164 -77.25 -42.79 31.63
C SER A 164 -75.76 -43.09 31.79
N LEU A 165 -75.41 -44.24 32.37
CA LEU A 165 -74.01 -44.69 32.46
C LEU A 165 -73.41 -44.97 31.08
N GLY A 166 -74.20 -45.51 30.14
CA GLY A 166 -73.81 -45.69 28.75
C GLY A 166 -73.48 -44.36 28.06
N ASP A 167 -74.40 -43.39 28.16
CA ASP A 167 -74.26 -42.06 27.57
C ASP A 167 -73.01 -41.33 28.11
N GLU A 168 -72.80 -41.38 29.43
CA GLU A 168 -71.59 -40.81 30.07
C GLU A 168 -70.31 -41.50 29.59
N ARG A 169 -70.33 -42.81 29.36
CA ARG A 169 -69.17 -43.54 28.84
C ARG A 169 -68.83 -43.11 27.42
N GLU A 170 -69.84 -42.93 26.56
CA GLU A 170 -69.66 -42.45 25.19
C GLU A 170 -69.15 -41.01 25.17
N ALA A 171 -69.74 -40.13 25.98
CA ALA A 171 -69.27 -38.75 26.14
C ALA A 171 -67.81 -38.71 26.60
N ARG A 172 -67.44 -39.54 27.59
CA ARG A 172 -66.05 -39.67 28.06
C ARG A 172 -65.10 -40.13 26.96
N MET A 173 -65.47 -41.14 26.17
CA MET A 173 -64.65 -41.59 25.04
C MET A 173 -64.46 -40.48 24.00
N GLY A 174 -65.51 -39.69 23.72
CA GLY A 174 -65.42 -38.52 22.84
C GLY A 174 -64.43 -37.47 23.35
N VAL A 175 -64.50 -37.12 24.63
CA VAL A 175 -63.56 -36.19 25.29
C VAL A 175 -62.14 -36.74 25.28
N GLU A 176 -61.96 -38.03 25.54
CA GLU A 176 -60.64 -38.67 25.54
C GLU A 176 -60.00 -38.68 24.15
N SER A 177 -60.79 -38.95 23.11
CA SER A 177 -60.36 -38.85 21.71
C SER A 177 -59.91 -37.42 21.36
N LEU A 178 -60.72 -36.41 21.72
CA LEU A 178 -60.35 -35.00 21.52
C LEU A 178 -59.07 -34.62 22.26
N ARG A 179 -58.93 -35.05 23.51
CA ARG A 179 -57.72 -34.83 24.33
C ARG A 179 -56.49 -35.44 23.65
N ASN A 180 -56.60 -36.64 23.09
CA ASN A 180 -55.51 -37.30 22.38
C ASN A 180 -55.14 -36.51 21.11
N GLY A 181 -56.12 -36.04 20.34
CA GLY A 181 -55.88 -35.17 19.17
C GLY A 181 -55.17 -33.87 19.54
N LEU A 182 -55.63 -33.18 20.60
CA LEU A 182 -54.97 -31.96 21.09
C LEU A 182 -53.53 -32.21 21.56
N LEU A 183 -53.25 -33.39 22.13
CA LEU A 183 -51.90 -33.76 22.56
C LEU A 183 -50.97 -33.97 21.35
N GLU A 184 -51.46 -34.59 20.27
CA GLU A 184 -50.72 -34.74 19.02
C GLU A 184 -50.42 -33.40 18.36
N ASP A 185 -51.42 -32.50 18.30
CA ASP A 185 -51.24 -31.15 17.77
C ASP A 185 -50.25 -30.32 18.60
N LEU A 186 -50.31 -30.43 19.93
CA LEU A 186 -49.33 -29.80 20.81
C LEU A 186 -47.91 -30.31 20.54
N ASN A 187 -47.73 -31.61 20.33
CA ASN A 187 -46.42 -32.18 20.01
C ASN A 187 -45.92 -31.71 18.63
N ARG A 188 -46.81 -31.63 17.64
CA ARG A 188 -46.50 -31.08 16.32
C ARG A 188 -46.06 -29.62 16.40
N ALA A 189 -46.78 -28.81 17.18
CA ALA A 189 -46.45 -27.40 17.41
C ALA A 189 -45.09 -27.24 18.09
N LYS A 190 -44.76 -28.05 19.11
CA LYS A 190 -43.46 -28.04 19.77
C LYS A 190 -42.30 -28.39 18.84
N LEU A 191 -42.50 -29.35 17.94
CA LEU A 191 -41.48 -29.71 16.94
C LEU A 191 -41.24 -28.55 15.96
N GLU A 192 -42.30 -27.89 15.51
CA GLU A 192 -42.20 -26.73 14.62
C GLU A 192 -41.57 -25.52 15.32
N GLU A 193 -41.90 -25.28 16.59
CA GLU A 193 -41.24 -24.27 17.43
C GLU A 193 -39.72 -24.51 17.48
N LYS A 194 -39.30 -25.75 17.73
CA LYS A 194 -37.88 -26.11 17.74
C LYS A 194 -37.22 -25.86 16.38
N ARG A 195 -37.86 -26.27 15.29
CA ARG A 195 -37.37 -26.06 13.91
C ARG A 195 -37.18 -24.56 13.60
N LEU A 196 -38.17 -23.74 13.97
CA LEU A 196 -38.13 -22.29 13.78
C LEU A 196 -37.05 -21.64 14.64
N ASN A 197 -36.89 -22.06 15.89
CA ASN A 197 -35.81 -21.59 16.77
C ASN A 197 -34.42 -21.91 16.20
N ASP A 198 -34.21 -23.12 15.68
CA ASP A 198 -32.96 -23.50 15.02
C ASP A 198 -32.70 -22.64 13.77
N GLN A 199 -33.75 -22.33 12.99
CA GLN A 199 -33.67 -21.44 11.83
C GLN A 199 -33.33 -20.00 12.22
N ILE A 200 -33.94 -19.46 13.29
CA ILE A 200 -33.61 -18.14 13.84
C ILE A 200 -32.14 -18.08 14.25
N LYS A 201 -31.63 -19.13 14.91
CA LYS A 201 -30.23 -19.18 15.33
C LYS A 201 -29.27 -19.17 14.14
N MET A 202 -29.55 -19.93 13.07
CA MET A 202 -28.75 -19.90 11.84
C MET A 202 -28.75 -18.51 11.17
N LEU A 203 -29.90 -17.82 11.16
CA LEU A 203 -30.01 -16.47 10.62
C LEU A 203 -29.24 -15.45 11.48
N GLN A 204 -29.30 -15.58 12.80
CA GLN A 204 -28.52 -14.73 13.73
C GLN A 204 -27.01 -14.90 13.50
N ASP A 205 -26.51 -16.13 13.38
CA ASP A 205 -25.10 -16.40 13.09
C ASP A 205 -24.66 -15.82 11.74
N THR A 206 -25.52 -15.91 10.73
CA THR A 206 -25.27 -15.35 9.39
C THR A 206 -25.21 -13.82 9.44
N ASN A 207 -26.14 -13.17 10.13
CA ASN A 207 -26.15 -11.73 10.31
C ASN A 207 -24.91 -11.25 11.09
N LYS A 208 -24.49 -11.99 12.11
CA LYS A 208 -23.26 -11.67 12.86
C LYS A 208 -22.03 -11.70 11.93
N ARG A 209 -21.89 -12.72 11.09
CA ARG A 209 -20.79 -12.80 10.10
C ARG A 209 -20.83 -11.66 9.08
N LEU A 210 -22.03 -11.28 8.62
CA LEU A 210 -22.19 -10.13 7.72
C LEU A 210 -21.78 -8.82 8.39
N GLN A 211 -22.08 -8.64 9.68
CA GLN A 211 -21.66 -7.47 10.45
C GLN A 211 -20.13 -7.41 10.63
N GLU A 212 -19.50 -8.54 10.94
CA GLU A 212 -18.04 -8.67 11.02
C GLU A 212 -17.36 -8.37 9.68
N TYR A 213 -17.93 -8.87 8.57
CA TYR A 213 -17.46 -8.58 7.21
C TYR A 213 -17.58 -7.09 6.87
N ASN A 214 -18.74 -6.47 7.13
CA ASN A 214 -18.94 -5.04 6.89
C ASN A 214 -17.98 -4.17 7.71
N THR A 215 -17.73 -4.54 8.97
CA THR A 215 -16.76 -3.84 9.83
C THR A 215 -15.35 -3.95 9.27
N SER A 216 -14.96 -5.14 8.82
CA SER A 216 -13.64 -5.38 8.19
C SER A 216 -13.48 -4.58 6.89
N LEU A 217 -14.54 -4.52 6.08
CA LEU A 217 -14.56 -3.74 4.83
C LEU A 217 -14.46 -2.24 5.10
N GLN A 218 -15.15 -1.73 6.11
CA GLN A 218 -15.04 -0.33 6.55
C GLN A 218 -13.61 -0.02 7.02
N GLN A 219 -12.97 -0.89 7.80
CA GLN A 219 -11.58 -0.73 8.21
C GLN A 219 -10.63 -0.71 7.02
N TYR A 220 -10.80 -1.61 6.06
CA TYR A 220 -10.00 -1.64 4.84
C TYR A 220 -10.13 -0.34 4.02
N ASN A 221 -11.35 0.15 3.84
CA ASN A 221 -11.60 1.42 3.15
C ASN A 221 -10.97 2.62 3.88
N CYS A 222 -11.05 2.65 5.22
CA CYS A 222 -10.38 3.70 6.02
C CYS A 222 -8.86 3.67 5.83
N ASN A 223 -8.25 2.48 5.82
CA ASN A 223 -6.81 2.32 5.61
C ASN A 223 -6.39 2.78 4.22
N LEU A 224 -7.12 2.38 3.17
CA LEU A 224 -6.88 2.86 1.80
C LEU A 224 -6.97 4.38 1.69
N GLN A 225 -7.94 5.00 2.36
CA GLN A 225 -8.09 6.45 2.36
C GLN A 225 -6.95 7.16 3.10
N ALA A 226 -6.47 6.58 4.20
CA ALA A 226 -5.30 7.07 4.92
C ALA A 226 -4.03 6.97 4.05
N ASP A 227 -3.81 5.83 3.37
CA ASP A 227 -2.70 5.63 2.45
C ASP A 227 -2.76 6.59 1.25
N ALA A 228 -3.94 6.80 0.67
CA ALA A 228 -4.15 7.77 -0.41
C ALA A 228 -3.79 9.20 0.05
N THR A 229 -4.17 9.57 1.28
CA THR A 229 -3.86 10.87 1.87
C THR A 229 -2.36 11.04 2.09
N LYS A 230 -1.70 10.03 2.68
CA LYS A 230 -0.25 10.00 2.89
C LYS A 230 0.54 10.08 1.57
N ASN A 231 0.06 9.40 0.53
CA ASN A 231 0.65 9.47 -0.81
C ASN A 231 0.46 10.87 -1.41
N ALA A 232 -0.71 11.49 -1.25
CA ALA A 232 -0.95 12.86 -1.71
C ALA A 232 -0.01 13.86 -1.01
N GLU A 233 0.18 13.75 0.30
CA GLU A 233 1.15 14.56 1.06
C GLU A 233 2.58 14.36 0.55
N THR A 234 2.96 13.12 0.26
CA THR A 234 4.27 12.78 -0.31
C THR A 234 4.46 13.43 -1.68
N ILE A 235 3.44 13.39 -2.54
CA ILE A 235 3.46 14.05 -3.86
C ILE A 235 3.62 15.56 -3.69
N VAL A 236 2.87 16.20 -2.78
CA VAL A 236 3.00 17.65 -2.51
C VAL A 236 4.42 17.99 -2.05
N LYS A 237 5.01 17.17 -1.18
CA LYS A 237 6.40 17.35 -0.72
C LYS A 237 7.41 17.22 -1.87
N LEU A 238 7.31 16.16 -2.67
CA LEU A 238 8.18 15.95 -3.84
C LEU A 238 8.02 17.07 -4.88
N GLN A 239 6.80 17.55 -5.07
CA GLN A 239 6.54 18.67 -5.98
C GLN A 239 7.19 19.96 -5.50
N LYS A 240 7.18 20.22 -4.19
CA LYS A 240 7.90 21.35 -3.57
C LYS A 240 9.41 21.22 -3.76
N GLU A 241 9.98 20.05 -3.47
CA GLU A 241 11.41 19.77 -3.67
C GLU A 241 11.84 19.93 -5.13
N LYS A 242 11.03 19.43 -6.08
CA LYS A 242 11.24 19.64 -7.52
C LYS A 242 11.29 21.12 -7.88
N ASN A 243 10.33 21.91 -7.39
CA ASN A 243 10.28 23.34 -7.69
C ASN A 243 11.54 24.06 -7.17
N THR A 244 11.95 23.79 -5.92
CA THR A 244 13.19 24.35 -5.35
C THR A 244 14.44 23.95 -6.15
N MET A 245 14.51 22.70 -6.63
CA MET A 245 15.62 22.24 -7.46
C MET A 245 15.63 22.94 -8.84
N VAL A 246 14.45 23.15 -9.44
CA VAL A 246 14.32 23.90 -10.71
C VAL A 246 14.75 25.36 -10.53
N GLU A 247 14.35 26.03 -9.45
CA GLU A 247 14.80 27.38 -9.11
C GLU A 247 16.32 27.45 -8.97
N THR A 248 16.91 26.48 -8.26
CA THR A 248 18.37 26.37 -8.09
C THR A 248 19.08 26.16 -9.44
N MET A 249 18.57 25.27 -10.28
CA MET A 249 19.10 25.00 -11.62
C MET A 249 19.03 26.24 -12.52
N ASN A 250 17.93 27.00 -12.48
CA ASN A 250 17.81 28.26 -13.22
C ASN A 250 18.85 29.27 -12.73
N GLY A 251 19.03 29.43 -11.41
CA GLY A 251 20.08 30.30 -10.86
C GLY A 251 21.49 29.88 -11.29
N LEU A 252 21.79 28.58 -11.29
CA LEU A 252 23.07 28.06 -11.81
C LEU A 252 23.24 28.32 -13.31
N LYS A 253 22.18 28.19 -14.10
CA LYS A 253 22.19 28.48 -15.54
C LYS A 253 22.47 29.97 -15.81
N ASP A 254 21.85 30.87 -15.05
CA ASP A 254 22.09 32.31 -15.14
C ASP A 254 23.54 32.65 -14.76
N HIS A 255 24.06 32.03 -13.69
CA HIS A 255 25.46 32.17 -13.31
C HIS A 255 26.42 31.66 -14.40
N ALA A 256 26.15 30.48 -14.97
CA ALA A 256 26.95 29.93 -16.06
C ALA A 256 26.94 30.84 -17.31
N ASN A 257 25.79 31.44 -17.64
CA ASN A 257 25.67 32.42 -18.72
C ASN A 257 26.50 33.68 -18.42
N SER A 258 26.47 34.18 -17.18
CA SER A 258 27.29 35.31 -16.75
C SER A 258 28.79 35.03 -16.87
N VAL A 259 29.25 33.87 -16.37
CA VAL A 259 30.65 33.44 -16.49
C VAL A 259 31.06 33.26 -17.96
N LYS A 260 30.20 32.69 -18.80
CA LYS A 260 30.44 32.58 -20.25
C LYS A 260 30.63 33.96 -20.89
N MET A 261 29.79 34.93 -20.55
CA MET A 261 29.93 36.31 -21.04
C MET A 261 31.23 36.96 -20.57
N GLN A 262 31.62 36.75 -19.30
CA GLN A 262 32.93 37.20 -18.78
C GLN A 262 34.10 36.56 -19.55
N LEU A 263 34.01 35.26 -19.82
CA LEU A 263 35.01 34.53 -20.61
C LEU A 263 35.13 35.09 -22.04
N ASP A 264 34.01 35.39 -22.70
CA ASP A 264 34.01 35.96 -24.04
C ASP A 264 34.60 37.38 -24.07
N ILE A 265 34.32 38.21 -23.05
CA ILE A 265 34.96 39.52 -22.87
C ILE A 265 36.48 39.33 -22.69
N ALA A 266 36.91 38.47 -21.78
CA ALA A 266 38.33 38.19 -21.55
C ALA A 266 39.03 37.66 -22.82
N ARG A 267 38.36 36.80 -23.58
CA ARG A 267 38.87 36.25 -24.85
C ARG A 267 39.01 37.35 -25.91
N SER A 268 38.06 38.28 -26.00
CA SER A 268 38.14 39.44 -26.90
C SER A 268 39.29 40.39 -26.53
N LEU A 269 39.47 40.67 -25.24
CA LEU A 269 40.60 41.47 -24.72
C LEU A 269 41.94 40.78 -24.99
N GLN A 270 42.02 39.46 -24.78
CA GLN A 270 43.22 38.69 -25.09
C GLN A 270 43.57 38.72 -26.58
N ASN A 271 42.57 38.62 -27.46
CA ASN A 271 42.77 38.72 -28.91
C ASN A 271 43.29 40.12 -29.30
N GLU A 272 42.72 41.18 -28.75
CA GLU A 272 43.17 42.55 -28.99
C GLU A 272 44.59 42.78 -28.48
N ALA A 273 44.91 42.32 -27.26
CA ALA A 273 46.27 42.36 -26.71
C ALA A 273 47.27 41.57 -27.58
N THR A 274 46.85 40.41 -28.11
CA THR A 274 47.68 39.61 -29.01
C THR A 274 47.91 40.33 -30.34
N LYS A 275 46.88 40.98 -30.90
CA LYS A 275 46.98 41.80 -32.10
C LYS A 275 47.95 42.97 -31.89
N GLN A 276 47.77 43.72 -30.80
CA GLN A 276 48.70 44.80 -30.40
C GLN A 276 50.14 44.29 -30.27
N LYS A 277 50.35 43.13 -29.62
CA LYS A 277 51.67 42.49 -29.57
C LYS A 277 52.22 42.18 -30.97
N THR A 278 51.41 41.63 -31.88
CA THR A 278 51.87 41.32 -33.24
C THR A 278 52.21 42.57 -34.04
N ASP A 279 51.48 43.66 -33.87
CA ASP A 279 51.76 44.91 -34.56
C ASP A 279 53.03 45.57 -34.00
N LEU A 280 53.22 45.57 -32.68
CA LEU A 280 54.49 45.99 -32.06
C LEU A 280 55.67 45.14 -32.53
N LEU A 281 55.50 43.82 -32.70
CA LEU A 281 56.57 42.96 -33.25
C LEU A 281 56.93 43.35 -34.69
N LYS A 282 55.94 43.68 -35.54
CA LYS A 282 56.20 44.17 -36.90
C LYS A 282 56.92 45.51 -36.89
N GLU A 283 56.54 46.42 -36.00
CA GLU A 283 57.19 47.71 -35.84
C GLU A 283 58.65 47.54 -35.38
N VAL A 284 58.89 46.69 -34.38
CA VAL A 284 60.24 46.30 -33.94
C VAL A 284 61.05 45.71 -35.10
N GLU A 285 60.46 44.84 -35.93
CA GLU A 285 61.15 44.26 -37.08
C GLU A 285 61.45 45.30 -38.17
N SER A 286 60.53 46.24 -38.42
CA SER A 286 60.76 47.38 -39.32
C SER A 286 61.94 48.24 -38.85
N ILE A 287 61.97 48.57 -37.55
CA ILE A 287 63.07 49.33 -36.94
C ILE A 287 64.39 48.54 -37.03
N ARG A 288 64.37 47.21 -36.81
CA ARG A 288 65.56 46.36 -36.99
C ARG A 288 66.07 46.38 -38.43
N MET A 289 65.18 46.31 -39.43
CA MET A 289 65.54 46.40 -40.85
C MET A 289 66.08 47.79 -41.23
N GLU A 290 65.52 48.86 -40.68
CA GLU A 290 66.05 50.23 -40.85
C GLU A 290 67.45 50.37 -40.26
N LEU A 291 67.66 49.85 -39.04
CA LEU A 291 68.97 49.84 -38.39
C LEU A 291 70.00 49.03 -39.21
N GLN A 292 69.59 47.89 -39.77
CA GLN A 292 70.45 47.06 -40.60
C GLN A 292 70.85 47.78 -41.90
N ARG A 293 69.90 48.44 -42.59
CA ARG A 293 70.20 49.30 -43.75
C ARG A 293 71.17 50.42 -43.39
N ALA A 294 70.97 51.10 -42.25
CA ALA A 294 71.87 52.15 -41.80
C ALA A 294 73.29 51.61 -41.53
N ARG A 295 73.42 50.40 -41.00
CA ARG A 295 74.71 49.72 -40.83
C ARG A 295 75.37 49.40 -42.17
N GLU A 296 74.62 48.85 -43.12
CA GLU A 296 75.12 48.54 -44.48
C GLU A 296 75.56 49.80 -45.24
N ASP A 297 74.80 50.89 -45.13
CA ASP A 297 75.15 52.19 -45.70
C ASP A 297 76.45 52.72 -45.08
N ARG A 298 76.58 52.65 -43.75
CA ARG A 298 77.82 53.03 -43.05
C ARG A 298 78.99 52.19 -43.53
N ASP A 299 78.84 50.87 -43.65
CA ASP A 299 79.92 49.98 -44.06
C ASP A 299 80.32 50.23 -45.52
N THR A 300 79.35 50.49 -46.40
CA THR A 300 79.60 50.91 -47.79
C THR A 300 80.35 52.24 -47.86
N LYS A 301 79.95 53.22 -47.04
CA LYS A 301 80.65 54.51 -46.94
C LYS A 301 82.06 54.35 -46.36
N SER A 302 82.24 53.48 -45.37
CA SER A 302 83.56 53.13 -44.84
C SER A 302 84.45 52.53 -45.92
N ALA A 303 83.94 51.57 -46.70
CA ALA A 303 84.67 50.96 -47.81
C ALA A 303 85.04 51.99 -48.89
N GLN A 304 84.16 52.96 -49.20
CA GLN A 304 84.49 54.08 -50.08
C GLN A 304 85.64 54.93 -49.51
N VAL A 305 85.63 55.23 -48.21
CA VAL A 305 86.71 55.96 -47.54
C VAL A 305 88.03 55.18 -47.60
N ASP A 306 88.02 53.88 -47.36
CA ASP A 306 89.21 53.03 -47.43
C ASP A 306 89.79 52.98 -48.86
N SER A 307 88.94 52.87 -49.88
CA SER A 307 89.36 52.96 -51.29
C SER A 307 90.01 54.30 -51.61
N LEU A 308 89.40 55.41 -51.17
CA LEU A 308 89.95 56.75 -51.36
C LEU A 308 91.29 56.92 -50.62
N LEU A 309 91.45 56.29 -49.46
CA LEU A 309 92.73 56.27 -48.73
C LEU A 309 93.81 55.51 -49.51
N VAL A 310 93.47 54.39 -50.15
CA VAL A 310 94.38 53.66 -51.05
C VAL A 310 94.79 54.52 -52.23
N ASP A 311 93.84 55.22 -52.88
CA ASP A 311 94.13 56.13 -54.00
C ASP A 311 95.03 57.30 -53.57
N ILE A 312 94.79 57.90 -52.40
CA ILE A 312 95.70 58.91 -51.82
C ILE A 312 97.10 58.33 -51.61
N GLY A 313 97.20 57.08 -51.18
CA GLY A 313 98.46 56.34 -51.06
C GLY A 313 99.21 56.25 -52.39
N THR A 314 98.54 55.86 -53.47
CA THR A 314 99.15 55.75 -54.80
C THR A 314 99.59 57.11 -55.34
N TYR A 315 98.79 58.18 -55.16
CA TYR A 315 99.19 59.55 -55.52
C TYR A 315 100.44 60.02 -54.76
N LYS A 316 100.55 59.72 -53.46
CA LYS A 316 101.78 60.02 -52.69
C LYS A 316 102.98 59.27 -53.23
N GLU A 317 102.83 58.00 -53.59
CA GLU A 317 103.92 57.18 -54.11
C GLU A 317 104.41 57.65 -55.49
N MET A 318 103.49 58.02 -56.40
CA MET A 318 103.85 58.63 -57.68
C MET A 318 104.57 59.97 -57.51
N THR A 319 104.11 60.79 -56.56
CA THR A 319 104.76 62.07 -56.23
C THR A 319 106.17 61.86 -55.69
N GLY A 320 106.38 60.85 -54.84
CA GLY A 320 107.70 60.46 -54.34
C GLY A 320 108.65 60.00 -55.45
N LYS A 321 108.18 59.19 -56.41
CA LYS A 321 108.99 58.73 -57.56
C LYS A 321 109.41 59.91 -58.45
N SER A 322 108.52 60.87 -58.70
CA SER A 322 108.81 62.04 -59.53
C SER A 322 109.85 62.99 -58.89
N VAL A 323 109.85 63.15 -57.56
CA VAL A 323 110.87 63.96 -56.84
C VAL A 323 112.27 63.35 -56.97
N ILE A 324 112.39 62.03 -56.85
CA ILE A 324 113.68 61.32 -56.97
C ILE A 324 114.26 61.45 -58.39
N GLU A 325 113.40 61.38 -59.42
CA GLU A 325 113.82 61.56 -60.82
C GLU A 325 114.28 63.01 -61.11
N LEU A 326 113.65 64.00 -60.48
CA LEU A 326 114.02 65.41 -60.60
C LEU A 326 115.40 65.71 -59.98
N ASP A 327 115.68 65.17 -58.79
CA ASP A 327 116.98 65.33 -58.11
C ASP A 327 118.13 64.70 -58.91
N SER A 328 117.89 63.53 -59.54
CA SER A 328 118.85 62.87 -60.42
C SER A 328 119.15 63.69 -61.68
N ALA A 329 118.14 64.38 -62.24
CA ALA A 329 118.32 65.28 -63.37
C ALA A 329 119.10 66.54 -62.98
N MET A 330 118.80 67.16 -61.83
CA MET A 330 119.53 68.34 -61.34
C MET A 330 121.02 68.06 -61.10
N ALA A 331 121.37 66.90 -60.55
CA ALA A 331 122.76 66.50 -60.32
C ALA A 331 123.55 66.36 -61.63
N LYS A 332 122.92 65.84 -62.70
CA LYS A 332 123.54 65.70 -64.03
C LYS A 332 123.79 67.06 -64.71
N THR A 333 122.89 68.02 -64.54
CA THR A 333 123.04 69.36 -65.13
C THR A 333 124.20 70.14 -64.50
N SER A 334 124.35 70.06 -63.17
CA SER A 334 125.45 70.73 -62.45
C SER A 334 126.84 70.23 -62.89
N ALA A 335 126.99 68.93 -63.11
CA ALA A 335 128.26 68.33 -63.58
C ALA A 335 128.65 68.78 -65.01
N LEU A 336 127.64 68.98 -65.88
CA LEU A 336 127.86 69.47 -67.25
C LEU A 336 128.29 70.95 -67.27
N GLU A 337 127.72 71.79 -66.40
CA GLU A 337 128.09 73.21 -66.28
C GLU A 337 129.53 73.44 -65.79
N GLU A 338 130.03 72.61 -64.85
CA GLU A 338 131.43 72.65 -64.42
C GLU A 338 132.40 72.26 -65.55
N THR A 339 132.04 71.24 -66.33
CA THR A 339 132.89 70.75 -67.44
C THR A 339 133.01 71.79 -68.55
N CYS A 340 131.90 72.46 -68.91
CA CYS A 340 131.91 73.54 -69.90
C CYS A 340 132.68 74.78 -69.44
N SER A 341 132.64 75.11 -68.14
CA SER A 341 133.39 76.24 -67.59
C SER A 341 134.90 76.02 -67.60
N SER A 342 135.36 74.80 -67.34
CA SER A 342 136.79 74.45 -67.38
C SER A 342 137.36 74.48 -68.81
N GLN A 343 136.59 73.98 -69.79
CA GLN A 343 136.96 74.01 -71.20
C GLN A 343 137.03 75.46 -71.75
N ARG A 344 136.12 76.34 -71.33
CA ARG A 344 136.09 77.74 -71.76
C ARG A 344 137.34 78.52 -71.31
N LYS A 345 137.80 78.31 -70.06
CA LYS A 345 139.05 78.90 -69.53
C LYS A 345 140.31 78.40 -70.27
N MET A 346 140.33 77.14 -70.70
CA MET A 346 141.46 76.56 -71.44
C MET A 346 141.65 77.24 -72.81
N ILE A 347 140.55 77.52 -73.52
CA ILE A 347 140.55 78.15 -74.84
C ILE A 347 141.06 79.60 -74.76
N GLU A 348 140.57 80.38 -73.80
CA GLU A 348 140.97 81.77 -73.57
C GLU A 348 142.48 81.90 -73.28
N THR A 349 143.05 80.95 -72.55
CA THR A 349 144.49 80.93 -72.24
C THR A 349 145.35 80.63 -73.48
N LEU A 350 144.85 79.80 -74.41
CA LEU A 350 145.56 79.48 -75.66
C LEU A 350 145.53 80.65 -76.65
N GLU A 351 144.43 81.40 -76.70
CA GLU A 351 144.29 82.59 -77.55
C GLU A 351 145.25 83.72 -77.13
N ILE A 352 145.41 83.96 -75.82
CA ILE A 352 146.34 84.97 -75.28
C ILE A 352 147.80 84.63 -75.64
N LYS A 353 148.18 83.34 -75.59
CA LYS A 353 149.54 82.89 -75.98
C LYS A 353 149.82 83.08 -77.47
N LEU A 354 148.80 82.87 -78.33
CA LEU A 354 148.92 83.03 -79.78
C LEU A 354 149.10 84.50 -80.18
N ALA A 355 148.35 85.42 -79.55
CA ALA A 355 148.43 86.85 -79.83
C ALA A 355 149.79 87.45 -79.43
N ALA A 356 150.34 87.05 -78.27
CA ALA A 356 151.64 87.52 -77.81
C ALA A 356 152.81 87.07 -78.71
N ALA A 357 152.73 85.88 -79.31
CA ALA A 357 153.75 85.37 -80.23
C ALA A 357 153.72 86.11 -81.59
N ASN A 358 152.52 86.42 -82.11
CA ASN A 358 152.37 87.14 -83.39
C ASN A 358 152.84 88.60 -83.32
N GLU A 359 152.58 89.30 -82.22
CA GLU A 359 153.08 90.67 -82.00
C GLU A 359 154.62 90.73 -81.91
N LYS A 360 155.25 89.72 -81.30
CA LYS A 360 156.71 89.62 -81.20
C LYS A 360 157.38 89.38 -82.56
N LEU A 361 156.73 88.60 -83.44
CA LEU A 361 157.18 88.36 -84.82
C LEU A 361 157.05 89.63 -85.68
N LYS A 362 155.94 90.38 -85.55
CA LYS A 362 155.71 91.63 -86.29
C LYS A 362 156.72 92.72 -85.94
N ARG A 363 157.04 92.90 -84.65
CA ARG A 363 158.05 93.88 -84.21
C ARG A 363 159.43 93.52 -84.73
N SER A 364 159.80 92.24 -84.74
CA SER A 364 161.09 91.77 -85.29
C SER A 364 161.23 92.02 -86.80
N ASN A 365 160.15 91.87 -87.57
CA ASN A 365 160.18 92.10 -89.01
C ASN A 365 160.23 93.60 -89.37
N MET A 366 159.58 94.46 -88.57
CA MET A 366 159.60 95.91 -88.81
C MET A 366 161.00 96.50 -88.57
N THR A 367 161.68 96.06 -87.50
CA THR A 367 163.04 96.52 -87.19
C THR A 367 164.07 96.06 -88.22
N ALA A 368 163.90 94.87 -88.83
CA ALA A 368 164.76 94.41 -89.91
C ALA A 368 164.55 95.20 -91.22
N SER A 369 163.29 95.56 -91.51
CA SER A 369 162.93 96.34 -92.71
C SER A 369 163.47 97.78 -92.66
N GLU A 370 163.43 98.43 -91.50
CA GLU A 370 163.93 99.80 -91.31
C GLU A 370 165.46 99.87 -91.48
N THR A 371 166.20 98.90 -90.94
CA THR A 371 167.67 98.82 -91.13
C THR A 371 168.09 98.57 -92.57
N MET A 372 167.26 97.90 -93.38
CA MET A 372 167.53 97.71 -94.81
C MET A 372 167.30 98.99 -95.62
N THR A 373 166.24 99.73 -95.30
CA THR A 373 165.91 101.00 -95.98
C THR A 373 166.90 102.12 -95.65
N GLU A 374 167.47 102.14 -94.44
CA GLU A 374 168.52 103.09 -94.05
C GLU A 374 169.85 102.79 -94.77
N TYR A 375 170.19 101.51 -94.95
CA TYR A 375 171.39 101.10 -95.68
C TYR A 375 171.31 101.45 -97.19
N GLU A 376 170.15 101.27 -97.84
CA GLU A 376 169.97 101.62 -99.25
C GLU A 376 169.94 103.13 -99.50
N ASN A 377 169.39 103.91 -98.56
CA ASN A 377 169.40 105.37 -98.62
C ASN A 377 170.81 105.95 -98.40
N MET A 378 171.61 105.36 -97.49
CA MET A 378 173.03 105.71 -97.35
C MET A 378 173.82 105.40 -98.63
N LYS A 379 173.50 104.30 -99.32
CA LYS A 379 174.19 103.89 -100.55
C LYS A 379 173.90 104.81 -101.73
N LYS A 380 172.66 105.27 -101.91
CA LYS A 380 172.30 106.17 -103.04
C LYS A 380 172.71 107.62 -102.84
N MET A 381 172.71 108.13 -101.60
CA MET A 381 173.33 109.43 -101.32
C MET A 381 174.81 109.44 -101.72
N LEU A 382 175.50 108.30 -101.57
CA LEU A 382 176.89 108.15 -101.99
C LEU A 382 177.05 108.23 -103.52
N GLU A 383 176.17 107.56 -104.28
CA GLU A 383 176.14 107.62 -105.76
C GLU A 383 175.80 109.03 -106.29
N SER A 384 174.91 109.76 -105.61
CA SER A 384 174.56 111.15 -105.95
C SER A 384 175.73 112.12 -105.74
N VAL A 385 176.54 111.92 -104.69
CA VAL A 385 177.71 112.76 -104.43
C VAL A 385 178.85 112.45 -105.42
N GLN A 386 178.99 111.20 -105.86
CA GLN A 386 179.94 110.83 -106.91
C GLN A 386 179.57 111.40 -108.29
N SER A 387 178.30 111.35 -108.67
CA SER A 387 177.85 111.94 -109.95
C SER A 387 178.00 113.47 -109.99
N ARG A 388 177.82 114.15 -108.85
CA ARG A 388 178.06 115.60 -108.73
C ARG A 388 179.55 115.98 -108.73
N LEU A 389 180.41 115.04 -108.36
CA LEU A 389 181.85 115.24 -108.42
C LEU A 389 182.36 115.08 -109.86
N GLU A 390 181.88 114.07 -110.59
CA GLU A 390 182.16 113.88 -112.02
C GLU A 390 181.66 115.06 -112.88
N GLU A 391 180.46 115.61 -112.59
CA GLU A 391 179.98 116.81 -113.28
C GLU A 391 180.84 118.05 -113.00
N ALA A 392 181.33 118.21 -111.76
CA ALA A 392 182.21 119.32 -111.40
C ALA A 392 183.57 119.22 -112.12
N GLU A 393 184.11 118.01 -112.24
CA GLU A 393 185.34 117.75 -113.00
C GLU A 393 185.13 117.99 -114.50
N GLN A 394 184.01 117.56 -115.06
CA GLN A 394 183.65 117.82 -116.46
C GLN A 394 183.49 119.31 -116.77
N THR A 395 182.92 120.08 -115.84
CA THR A 395 182.75 121.54 -115.97
C THR A 395 184.10 122.27 -115.96
N ILE A 396 185.05 121.78 -115.16
CA ILE A 396 186.42 122.32 -115.13
C ILE A 396 187.15 121.99 -116.43
N LEU A 397 186.97 120.78 -116.96
CA LEU A 397 187.58 120.31 -118.21
C LEU A 397 187.03 121.07 -119.43
N GLU A 398 185.72 121.37 -119.44
CA GLU A 398 185.09 122.23 -120.44
C GLU A 398 185.52 123.70 -120.28
N GLY A 399 185.71 124.19 -119.06
CA GLY A 399 186.27 125.52 -118.79
C GLY A 399 187.70 125.69 -119.32
N GLU A 400 188.53 124.66 -119.25
CA GLU A 400 189.88 124.69 -119.82
C GLU A 400 189.88 124.61 -121.36
N ASN A 401 188.96 123.84 -121.94
CA ASN A 401 188.81 123.78 -123.40
C ASN A 401 188.22 125.08 -123.97
N LEU A 402 187.33 125.76 -123.24
CA LEU A 402 186.82 127.07 -123.62
C LEU A 402 187.93 128.13 -123.55
N ARG A 403 188.84 128.03 -122.56
CA ARG A 403 190.03 128.89 -122.46
C ARG A 403 190.97 128.69 -123.65
N LYS A 404 191.19 127.44 -124.08
CA LYS A 404 191.99 127.13 -125.29
C LYS A 404 191.32 127.64 -126.57
N LYS A 405 189.99 127.55 -126.69
CA LYS A 405 189.25 128.09 -127.84
C LYS A 405 189.30 129.62 -127.88
N LEU A 406 189.11 130.31 -126.76
CA LEU A 406 189.23 131.77 -126.67
C LEU A 406 190.65 132.25 -127.01
N HIS A 407 191.68 131.51 -126.61
CA HIS A 407 193.05 131.85 -126.97
C HIS A 407 193.29 131.78 -128.48
N ASN A 408 192.72 130.77 -129.14
CA ASN A 408 192.83 130.63 -130.60
C ASN A 408 191.96 131.65 -131.36
N THR A 409 190.82 132.06 -130.81
CA THR A 409 189.98 133.13 -131.41
C THR A 409 190.65 134.51 -131.31
N ILE A 410 191.50 134.76 -130.31
CA ILE A 410 192.34 135.98 -130.29
C ILE A 410 193.37 135.97 -131.43
N LEU A 411 193.87 134.79 -131.82
CA LEU A 411 194.74 134.67 -132.99
C LEU A 411 194.02 134.90 -134.32
N GLU A 412 192.71 134.69 -134.41
CA GLU A 412 191.91 134.98 -135.61
C GLU A 412 191.49 136.45 -135.74
N LEU A 413 191.24 137.16 -134.63
CA LEU A 413 191.02 138.62 -134.67
C LEU A 413 192.26 139.40 -135.12
N LYS A 414 193.37 138.69 -135.33
CA LYS A 414 194.56 139.19 -136.00
C LYS A 414 194.35 139.48 -137.50
N GLY A 415 193.15 139.28 -138.08
CA GLY A 415 192.82 139.72 -139.46
C GLY A 415 191.63 140.68 -139.58
N ASN A 416 191.90 141.94 -139.98
CA ASN A 416 190.98 143.01 -140.47
C ASN A 416 190.09 143.69 -139.39
N ILE A 417 190.03 145.01 -139.14
CA ILE A 417 190.18 146.23 -139.95
C ILE A 417 190.88 147.33 -139.12
N SER A 418 191.93 147.97 -139.63
CA SER A 418 192.00 149.42 -139.86
C SER A 418 193.24 149.80 -140.66
N THR A 419 193.03 150.77 -141.54
CA THR A 419 194.00 151.38 -142.44
C THR A 419 195.01 152.28 -141.72
N CYS A 420 195.99 152.71 -142.52
CA CYS A 420 196.73 153.96 -142.39
C CYS A 420 198.05 153.90 -141.60
N PRO A 421 198.94 154.85 -141.89
CA PRO A 421 200.13 154.55 -142.66
C PRO A 421 201.37 155.13 -141.96
N LYS A 422 202.49 154.99 -142.64
CA LYS A 422 203.73 155.73 -142.43
C LYS A 422 204.54 155.35 -141.19
N CYS A 423 205.83 155.26 -141.54
CA CYS A 423 206.94 155.76 -140.76
C CYS A 423 207.28 154.90 -139.53
N PRO A 424 208.34 155.26 -138.84
CA PRO A 424 209.69 154.91 -139.22
C PRO A 424 210.17 153.76 -138.35
N ARG A 425 211.13 153.02 -138.86
CA ARG A 425 212.49 153.02 -138.30
C ARG A 425 212.64 152.80 -136.79
N TRP A 426 213.44 151.76 -136.53
CA TRP A 426 214.57 151.68 -135.61
C TRP A 426 214.19 151.62 -134.13
N LEU A 427 214.64 150.63 -133.35
CA LEU A 427 215.79 149.73 -133.49
C LEU A 427 215.41 148.25 -133.45
#